data_AF-A0A6C0DK68-F1
#
_entry.id   AF-A0A6C0DK68-F1
#
_cell.length_a   1.000
_cell.length_b   1.000
_cell.length_c   1.000
_cell.angle_alpha   90.00
_cell.angle_beta   90.00
_cell.angle_gamma   90.00
#
_symmetry.space_group_name_H-M   'P 1'
#
loop_
_entity.id
_entity.type
_entity.pdbx_description
1 polymer ?
#
loop_
_entity_poly.entity_id
_entity_poly.type
_entity_poly.pdbx_seq_one_letter_code
_entity_poly.pdbx_strand_id
1 'polypeptide(L)'
;MLTSKRLQNLESSEFSVMYAESYISSHVEQIICLVLEKSFIERSKILAFDLTSISSVHHRVLLEKLKMRLKVSSIYINHNKLIIDWSI
;
A
#
# COMPACT_ATOMS: atom_id res chain seq x y z
N MET A 1 -3.10 -21.95 4.05
CA MET A 1 -1.62 -21.93 4.15
C MET A 1 -1.06 -22.41 2.82
N LEU A 2 -0.30 -21.58 2.09
CA LEU A 2 0.39 -22.01 0.87
C LEU A 2 1.54 -22.96 1.26
N THR A 3 1.61 -24.12 0.61
CA THR A 3 2.71 -25.07 0.78
C THR A 3 3.71 -24.92 -0.39
N SER A 4 4.98 -25.25 -0.16
CA SER A 4 6.03 -25.19 -1.20
C SER A 4 5.65 -26.00 -2.46
N LYS A 5 5.01 -27.17 -2.28
CA LYS A 5 4.46 -27.99 -3.38
C LYS A 5 3.36 -27.29 -4.20
N ARG A 6 2.54 -26.42 -3.60
CA ARG A 6 1.53 -25.64 -4.34
C ARG A 6 2.17 -24.50 -5.11
N LEU A 7 3.22 -23.87 -4.58
CA LEU A 7 3.99 -22.83 -5.27
C LEU A 7 4.71 -23.34 -6.52
N GLN A 8 5.22 -24.58 -6.49
CA GLN A 8 5.92 -25.20 -7.63
C GLN A 8 4.99 -25.59 -8.79
N ASN A 9 3.68 -25.70 -8.54
CA ASN A 9 2.69 -26.16 -9.52
C ASN A 9 1.71 -25.05 -9.93
N LEU A 10 1.90 -23.82 -9.45
CA LEU A 10 1.09 -22.67 -9.86
C LEU A 10 1.44 -22.32 -11.31
N GLU A 11 0.44 -22.16 -12.15
CA GLU A 11 0.67 -21.55 -13.47
C GLU A 11 1.25 -20.14 -13.30
N SER A 12 2.07 -19.70 -14.24
CA SER A 12 2.78 -18.41 -14.15
C SER A 12 1.83 -17.23 -13.91
N SER A 13 0.59 -17.31 -14.42
CA SER A 13 -0.48 -16.33 -14.22
C SER A 13 -0.96 -16.29 -12.77
N GLU A 14 -1.27 -17.45 -12.19
CA GLU A 14 -1.75 -17.57 -10.80
C GLU A 14 -0.67 -17.15 -9.80
N PHE A 15 0.59 -17.54 -10.02
CA PHE A 15 1.71 -17.08 -9.19
C PHE A 15 1.87 -15.56 -9.25
N SER A 16 1.78 -14.95 -10.44
CA SER A 16 1.92 -13.49 -10.60
C SER A 16 0.84 -12.73 -9.85
N VAL A 17 -0.40 -13.22 -9.86
CA VAL A 17 -1.51 -12.64 -9.10
C VAL A 17 -1.25 -12.75 -7.60
N MET A 18 -0.93 -13.94 -7.09
CA MET A 18 -0.66 -14.15 -5.66
C MET A 18 0.55 -13.35 -5.17
N TYR A 19 1.59 -13.25 -5.99
CA TYR A 19 2.78 -12.45 -5.71
C TYR A 19 2.42 -10.96 -5.64
N ALA A 20 1.70 -10.44 -6.63
CA ALA A 20 1.26 -9.04 -6.64
C ALA A 20 0.37 -8.71 -5.43
N GLU A 21 -0.56 -9.60 -5.09
CA GLU A 21 -1.41 -9.41 -3.91
C GLU A 21 -0.62 -9.39 -2.60
N SER A 22 0.32 -10.32 -2.43
CA SER A 22 1.16 -10.42 -1.23
C SER A 22 2.12 -9.23 -1.13
N TYR A 23 2.78 -8.89 -2.23
CA TYR A 23 3.70 -7.76 -2.33
C TYR A 23 3.03 -6.44 -1.98
N ILE A 24 1.86 -6.15 -2.56
CA ILE A 24 1.11 -4.92 -2.26
C ILE A 24 0.55 -4.93 -0.84
N SER A 25 0.10 -6.07 -0.32
CA SER A 25 -0.40 -6.14 1.06
C SER A 25 0.70 -5.83 2.08
N SER A 26 1.92 -6.33 1.86
CA SER A 26 3.07 -6.02 2.73
C SER A 26 3.40 -4.52 2.72
N HIS A 27 3.36 -3.88 1.55
CA HIS A 27 3.62 -2.44 1.44
C HIS A 27 2.51 -1.59 2.06
N VAL A 28 1.24 -2.00 1.96
CA VAL A 28 0.11 -1.31 2.60
C VAL A 28 0.33 -1.22 4.12
N GLU A 29 0.67 -2.32 4.77
CA GLU A 29 0.87 -2.34 6.23
C GLU A 29 2.07 -1.47 6.65
N GLN A 30 3.18 -1.51 5.91
CA GLN A 30 4.34 -0.64 6.16
C GLN A 30 3.98 0.83 6.04
N ILE A 31 3.25 1.21 4.98
CA ILE A 31 2.78 2.57 4.76
C ILE A 31 1.86 3.00 5.90
N ILE A 32 0.92 2.15 6.33
CA ILE A 32 0.03 2.46 7.46
C ILE A 32 0.84 2.76 8.72
N CYS A 33 1.82 1.92 9.07
CA CYS A 33 2.68 2.16 10.22
C CYS A 33 3.42 3.49 10.12
N LEU A 34 4.03 3.78 8.96
CA LEU A 34 4.74 5.05 8.71
C LEU A 34 3.82 6.26 8.81
N VAL A 35 2.59 6.14 8.34
CA VAL A 35 1.57 7.20 8.41
C VAL A 35 1.20 7.50 9.85
N LEU A 36 0.92 6.47 10.65
CA LEU A 36 0.57 6.63 12.06
C LEU A 36 1.73 7.22 12.87
N GLU A 37 2.95 6.72 12.63
CA GLU A 37 4.17 7.24 13.26
C GLU A 37 4.41 8.71 12.93
N LYS A 38 4.41 9.08 11.64
CA LYS A 38 4.58 10.48 11.23
C LYS A 38 3.47 11.38 11.74
N SER A 39 2.21 10.93 11.69
CA SER A 39 1.09 11.71 12.23
C SER A 39 1.28 12.00 13.73
N PHE A 40 1.80 11.03 14.48
CA PHE A 40 2.07 11.20 15.91
C PHE A 40 3.22 12.17 16.18
N ILE A 41 4.34 12.01 15.46
CA ILE A 41 5.56 12.81 15.65
C ILE A 41 5.38 14.24 15.15
N GLU A 42 4.98 14.40 13.88
CA GLU A 42 4.96 15.70 13.19
C GLU A 42 3.70 16.50 13.53
N ARG A 43 2.65 15.85 14.06
CA ARG A 43 1.31 16.43 14.27
C ARG A 43 0.74 17.12 13.03
N SER A 44 1.21 16.73 11.85
CA SER A 44 0.75 17.28 10.58
C SER A 44 -0.57 16.65 10.19
N LYS A 45 -1.49 17.49 9.68
CA LYS A 45 -2.76 17.02 9.10
C LYS A 45 -2.58 16.43 7.71
N ILE A 46 -1.54 16.83 6.98
CA ILE A 46 -1.26 16.38 5.62
C ILE A 46 0.11 15.72 5.62
N LEU A 47 0.15 14.47 5.15
CA LEU A 47 1.37 13.67 5.05
C LEU A 47 1.62 13.29 3.59
N ALA A 48 2.89 13.29 3.20
CA ALA A 48 3.35 12.94 1.87
C ALA A 48 4.47 11.90 1.94
N PHE A 49 4.38 10.84 1.14
CA PHE A 49 5.34 9.73 1.10
C PHE A 49 5.74 9.42 -0.33
N ASP A 50 7.03 9.26 -0.59
CA ASP A 50 7.51 8.81 -1.90
C ASP A 50 7.27 7.30 -2.08
N LEU A 51 6.66 6.91 -3.20
CA LEU A 51 6.40 5.52 -3.57
C LEU A 51 7.55 4.96 -4.42
N THR A 52 8.79 5.05 -3.93
CA THR A 52 9.99 4.65 -4.69
C THR A 52 10.06 3.14 -4.94
N SER A 53 9.54 2.33 -4.01
CA SER A 53 9.58 0.88 -4.12
C SER A 53 8.40 0.30 -4.89
N ILE A 54 7.32 1.05 -5.13
CA ILE A 54 6.07 0.53 -5.69
C ILE A 54 5.87 1.03 -7.12
N SER A 55 5.86 0.10 -8.07
CA SER A 55 5.61 0.41 -9.48
C SER A 55 4.24 1.08 -9.69
N SER A 56 4.18 2.01 -10.65
CA SER A 56 2.99 2.80 -10.98
C SER A 56 1.77 1.95 -11.36
N VAL A 57 1.99 0.77 -11.94
CA VAL A 57 0.93 -0.19 -12.27
C VAL A 57 0.14 -0.66 -11.05
N HIS A 58 0.72 -0.57 -9.84
CA HIS A 58 0.08 -1.00 -8.61
C HIS A 58 -0.50 0.13 -7.76
N HIS A 59 -0.31 1.39 -8.16
CA HIS A 59 -0.78 2.56 -7.41
C HIS A 59 -2.29 2.55 -7.14
N ARG A 60 -3.09 2.11 -8.11
CA ARG A 60 -4.54 1.99 -7.94
C ARG A 60 -4.91 0.98 -6.86
N VAL A 61 -4.32 -0.22 -6.90
CA VAL A 61 -4.60 -1.28 -5.92
C VAL A 61 -4.16 -0.86 -4.51
N LEU A 62 -3.00 -0.19 -4.42
CA LEU A 62 -2.51 0.38 -3.18
C LEU A 62 -3.50 1.40 -2.58
N LEU A 63 -3.98 2.34 -3.39
CA LEU A 63 -4.95 3.36 -2.95
C LEU A 63 -6.24 2.75 -2.42
N GLU A 64 -6.83 1.81 -3.14
CA GLU A 64 -8.06 1.14 -2.71
C GLU A 64 -7.86 0.40 -1.38
N LYS A 65 -6.74 -0.33 -1.23
CA LYS A 65 -6.43 -1.01 0.03
C LYS A 65 -6.20 -0.04 1.19
N LEU A 66 -5.50 1.07 0.97
CA LEU A 66 -5.28 2.09 2.00
C LEU A 66 -6.59 2.74 2.44
N LYS A 67 -7.47 3.10 1.50
CA LYS A 67 -8.78 3.70 1.80
C LYS A 67 -9.69 2.79 2.62
N MET A 68 -9.59 1.46 2.44
CA MET A 68 -10.33 0.50 3.25
C MET A 68 -9.80 0.38 4.70
N ARG A 69 -8.55 0.78 4.94
CA ARG A 69 -7.86 0.59 6.23
C ARG A 69 -7.72 1.87 7.04
N LEU A 70 -7.57 3.01 6.37
CA LEU A 70 -7.36 4.32 6.99
C LEU A 70 -8.61 5.18 6.85
N LYS A 71 -9.14 5.66 7.98
CA LYS A 71 -10.28 6.59 8.01
C LYS A 71 -9.77 8.03 8.03
N VAL A 72 -9.63 8.61 6.85
CA VAL A 72 -9.04 9.96 6.62
C VAL A 72 -9.92 10.77 5.67
N SER A 73 -9.66 12.08 5.54
CA SER A 73 -10.40 12.96 4.62
C SER A 73 -10.17 12.55 3.17
N SER A 74 -8.90 12.36 2.79
CA SER A 74 -8.54 11.96 1.43
C SER A 74 -7.24 11.18 1.37
N ILE A 75 -7.13 10.30 0.37
CA ILE A 75 -5.92 9.56 0.00
C ILE A 75 -5.82 9.58 -1.53
N TYR A 76 -4.71 10.08 -2.06
CA TYR A 76 -4.45 10.10 -3.50
C TYR A 76 -2.95 10.02 -3.80
N ILE A 77 -2.61 9.68 -5.03
CA ILE A 77 -1.22 9.65 -5.51
C ILE A 77 -1.03 10.77 -6.53
N ASN A 78 0.03 11.55 -6.37
CA ASN A 78 0.41 12.62 -7.29
C ASN A 78 1.92 12.56 -7.53
N HIS A 79 2.37 12.48 -8.79
CA HIS A 79 3.79 12.40 -9.15
C HIS A 79 4.60 11.38 -8.31
N ASN A 80 4.11 10.15 -8.19
CA ASN A 80 4.72 9.08 -7.37
C ASN A 80 4.80 9.37 -5.86
N LYS A 81 4.05 10.36 -5.36
CA LYS A 81 3.88 10.64 -3.94
C LYS A 81 2.49 10.25 -3.49
N LEU A 82 2.40 9.42 -2.45
CA LEU A 82 1.17 9.17 -1.72
C LEU A 82 0.90 10.34 -0.79
N ILE A 83 -0.24 11.00 -0.96
CA ILE A 83 -0.71 12.08 -0.12
C ILE A 83 -1.88 11.58 0.73
N ILE A 84 -1.81 11.84 2.04
CA ILE A 84 -2.84 11.49 3.01
C ILE A 84 -3.24 12.74 3.79
N ASP A 85 -4.53 13.05 3.78
CA ASP A 85 -5.10 14.21 4.45
C ASP A 85 -6.05 13.77 5.57
N TRP A 86 -5.72 14.15 6.80
CA TRP A 86 -6.44 13.88 8.04
C TRP A 86 -7.24 15.09 8.54
N SER A 87 -7.47 16.12 7.71
CA SER A 87 -8.15 17.36 8.10
C SER A 87 -9.65 17.21 8.40
N ILE A 88 -10.16 16.00 8.69
CA ILE A 88 -11.53 15.75 9.19
C ILE A 88 -11.71 16.46 10.53
#